data_AF-A0A959JYD8-F1
#
_entry.id   AF-A0A959JYD8-F1
#
_cell.length_a   1.000
_cell.length_b   1.000
_cell.length_c   1.000
_cell.angle_alpha   90.00
_cell.angle_beta   90.00
_cell.angle_gamma   90.00
#
_symmetry.space_group_name_H-M   'P 1'
#
loop_
_entity.id
_entity.type
_entity.pdbx_description
1 polymer ?
#
loop_
_entity_poly.entity_id
_entity_poly.type
_entity_poly.pdbx_seq_one_letter_code
_entity_poly.pdbx_strand_id
1 'polypeptide(L)'
;DDEIYFRIELMDGNDDDDFAGDADSLVLGCDQVGTQQIRLWVIDENGSFDYCDVLLIVQNNMDGCPEDDTPGIEGIILGNIATEAGTMIEQVEVMVSGENVAASISTGADGAYNFDIPMGTLINIEPRKDINDINGVSTMDLILLQKHLTGMETLPTPYRMIAADVNHDGFLNSLDLLQMRQLIIGEISEFPNNTSWRFVLADHDFSTNDPQSESFPERFTVSMDQTMMRQDFIGMKVGDLDLDSDVALGAPRTNGQRQLLEIEERSLETGEIVEIPVYLKNSKDLIAVQYTMHFDPASLKLLNIIPNGALDVDEHHFGMKRIEQGILTTAFDATEAISGEMNQLLVLQVEVTRPGKISDLISINGSITAPIAYYDDGIKGDVALQFSKRELDRVKLYQNEPNPATSETAIKFYLPEAANADLIFYDVDGKILKKISGNFIKGINKLNLAISEFEKRGVIYYELNTINGKVGRKMIIQ
;
A
#
# COMPACT_ATOMS: atom_id res chain seq x y z
N ASP A 1 -54.17 6.09 29.04
CA ASP A 1 -53.02 6.77 29.66
C ASP A 1 -52.57 5.84 30.74
N ASP A 2 -51.66 4.92 30.39
CA ASP A 2 -51.13 3.95 31.35
C ASP A 2 -50.08 4.71 32.19
N GLU A 3 -50.25 4.70 33.51
CA GLU A 3 -49.32 5.34 34.44
C GLU A 3 -48.00 4.58 34.49
N ILE A 4 -46.89 5.30 34.26
CA ILE A 4 -45.53 4.78 34.41
C ILE A 4 -44.96 5.32 35.71
N TYR A 5 -44.34 4.44 36.50
CA TYR A 5 -43.67 4.78 37.75
C TYR A 5 -42.15 4.71 37.57
N PHE A 6 -41.43 5.57 38.28
CA PHE A 6 -39.96 5.60 38.27
C PHE A 6 -39.41 5.28 39.65
N ARG A 7 -38.27 4.59 39.66
CA ARG A 7 -37.44 4.35 40.84
C ARG A 7 -35.99 4.66 40.52
N ILE A 8 -35.27 5.23 41.48
CA ILE A 8 -33.88 5.63 41.33
C ILE A 8 -33.05 5.05 42.48
N GLU A 9 -31.88 4.53 42.12
CA GLU A 9 -30.92 3.95 43.04
C GLU A 9 -29.51 4.50 42.76
N LEU A 10 -28.70 4.64 43.81
CA LEU A 10 -27.27 4.86 43.70
C LEU A 10 -26.57 3.51 43.73
N MET A 11 -25.86 3.15 42.66
CA MET A 11 -25.22 1.85 42.54
C MET A 11 -24.07 1.75 43.55
N ASP A 12 -24.28 1.00 44.64
CA ASP A 12 -23.31 0.83 45.74
C ASP A 12 -22.45 -0.45 45.61
N GLY A 13 -22.57 -1.14 44.48
CA GLY A 13 -21.85 -2.38 44.18
C GLY A 13 -22.55 -3.66 44.67
N ASN A 14 -23.74 -3.55 45.29
CA ASN A 14 -24.67 -4.66 45.36
C ASN A 14 -25.57 -4.60 44.12
N ASP A 15 -25.28 -5.43 43.11
CA ASP A 15 -26.25 -5.65 42.03
C ASP A 15 -27.48 -6.36 42.63
N ASP A 16 -28.52 -5.61 42.96
CA ASP A 16 -29.86 -6.19 43.06
C ASP A 16 -30.56 -6.15 41.69
N ASP A 17 -31.30 -7.22 41.41
CA ASP A 17 -32.05 -7.38 40.15
C ASP A 17 -33.50 -6.85 40.33
N ASP A 18 -33.78 -6.08 41.38
CA ASP A 18 -35.13 -5.59 41.70
C ASP A 18 -35.12 -4.17 42.29
N PHE A 19 -36.27 -3.49 42.25
CA PHE A 19 -36.43 -2.11 42.72
C PHE A 19 -37.07 -2.04 44.13
N ALA A 20 -37.08 -3.15 44.89
CA ALA A 20 -37.90 -3.27 46.10
C ALA A 20 -37.39 -2.41 47.28
N GLY A 21 -36.16 -1.89 47.18
CA GLY A 21 -35.55 -0.94 48.12
C GLY A 21 -35.50 0.52 47.66
N ASP A 22 -35.87 0.77 46.40
CA ASP A 22 -35.52 2.02 45.73
C ASP A 22 -36.47 3.17 46.01
N ALA A 23 -35.93 4.38 45.93
CA ALA A 23 -36.67 5.62 46.16
C ALA A 23 -37.18 6.22 44.85
N ASP A 24 -38.06 7.21 44.94
CA ASP A 24 -38.48 8.06 43.81
C ASP A 24 -37.59 9.31 43.67
N SER A 25 -36.62 9.47 44.56
CA SER A 25 -35.71 10.61 44.63
C SER A 25 -34.37 10.20 45.24
N LEU A 26 -33.31 10.88 44.81
CA LEU A 26 -31.95 10.66 45.28
C LEU A 26 -31.49 11.87 46.10
N VAL A 27 -30.96 11.62 47.30
CA VAL A 27 -30.38 12.66 48.17
C VAL A 27 -28.87 12.53 48.10
N LEU A 28 -28.20 13.61 47.70
CA LEU A 28 -26.75 13.63 47.52
C LEU A 28 -26.09 14.63 48.46
N GLY A 29 -25.03 14.18 49.12
CA GLY A 29 -24.23 14.95 50.06
C GLY A 29 -22.83 15.28 49.54
N CYS A 30 -22.05 15.95 50.39
CA CYS A 30 -20.66 16.33 50.08
C CYS A 30 -19.71 15.14 49.97
N ASP A 31 -20.07 14.01 50.57
CA ASP A 31 -19.39 12.72 50.46
C ASP A 31 -19.60 12.03 49.10
N GLN A 32 -20.50 12.56 48.26
CA GLN A 32 -20.86 12.00 46.96
C GLN A 32 -20.52 12.96 45.81
N VAL A 33 -19.69 13.99 46.06
CA VAL A 33 -19.10 14.85 45.01
C VAL A 33 -18.26 13.98 44.06
N GLY A 34 -18.38 14.22 42.76
CA GLY A 34 -17.76 13.40 41.72
C GLY A 34 -18.79 12.56 40.95
N THR A 35 -18.29 11.55 40.24
CA THR A 35 -19.12 10.69 39.40
C THR A 35 -19.81 9.62 40.24
N GLN A 36 -21.13 9.58 40.14
CA GLN A 36 -22.00 8.59 40.76
C GLN A 36 -22.70 7.80 39.66
N GLN A 37 -22.58 6.47 39.69
CA GLN A 37 -23.39 5.62 38.82
C GLN A 37 -24.76 5.44 39.47
N ILE A 38 -25.81 5.82 38.77
CA ILE A 38 -27.18 5.68 39.24
C ILE A 38 -27.96 4.79 38.27
N ARG A 39 -28.92 4.04 38.78
CA ARG A 39 -29.86 3.28 37.97
C ARG A 39 -31.23 3.92 38.05
N LEU A 40 -31.85 4.14 36.89
CA LEU A 40 -33.23 4.61 36.79
C LEU A 40 -34.10 3.48 36.25
N TRP A 41 -35.02 2.99 37.06
CA TRP A 41 -36.03 2.02 36.67
C TRP A 41 -37.28 2.70 36.12
N VAL A 42 -37.86 2.08 35.11
CA VAL A 42 -39.12 2.46 34.48
C VAL A 42 -40.08 1.28 34.62
N ILE A 43 -41.21 1.48 35.30
CA ILE A 43 -42.13 0.40 35.70
C ILE A 43 -43.53 0.70 35.17
N ASP A 44 -44.16 -0.27 34.51
CA ASP A 44 -45.54 -0.18 34.04
C ASP A 44 -46.58 -0.62 35.11
N GLU A 45 -47.86 -0.36 34.86
CA GLU A 45 -48.96 -0.74 35.77
C GLU A 45 -49.10 -2.27 35.98
N ASN A 46 -48.54 -3.09 35.09
CA ASN A 46 -48.55 -4.55 35.18
C ASN A 46 -47.33 -5.11 35.94
N GLY A 47 -46.41 -4.24 36.36
CA GLY A 47 -45.17 -4.61 37.06
C GLY A 47 -44.03 -5.06 36.13
N SER A 48 -44.14 -4.85 34.82
CA SER A 48 -43.00 -4.98 33.91
C SER A 48 -42.07 -3.80 34.11
N PHE A 49 -40.76 -4.03 34.04
CA PHE A 49 -39.77 -2.98 34.25
C PHE A 49 -38.60 -3.10 33.28
N ASP A 50 -37.96 -1.96 33.03
CA ASP A 50 -36.68 -1.83 32.34
C ASP A 50 -35.85 -0.74 33.04
N TYR A 51 -34.56 -0.66 32.77
CA TYR A 51 -33.68 0.32 33.41
C TYR A 51 -32.69 0.98 32.47
N CYS A 52 -32.16 2.11 32.91
CA CYS A 52 -31.04 2.80 32.27
C CYS A 52 -30.03 3.19 33.34
N ASP A 53 -28.77 2.84 33.12
CA ASP A 53 -27.66 3.28 33.97
C ASP A 53 -27.19 4.66 33.49
N VAL A 54 -27.12 5.60 34.43
CA VAL A 54 -26.75 7.00 34.17
C VAL A 54 -25.54 7.35 35.02
N LEU A 55 -24.58 8.06 34.42
CA LEU A 55 -23.49 8.69 35.16
C LEU A 55 -23.94 10.09 35.59
N LEU A 56 -24.18 10.26 36.88
CA LEU A 56 -24.53 11.53 37.50
C LEU A 56 -23.27 12.20 38.06
N ILE A 57 -22.98 13.42 37.62
CA ILE A 57 -21.83 14.18 38.11
C ILE A 57 -22.31 15.19 39.16
N VAL A 58 -21.94 14.96 40.42
CA VAL A 58 -22.25 15.85 41.54
C VAL A 58 -21.13 16.89 41.66
N GLN A 59 -21.48 18.16 41.48
CA GLN A 59 -20.54 19.28 41.51
C GLN A 59 -20.56 19.99 42.86
N ASN A 60 -19.37 20.33 43.39
CA ASN A 60 -19.23 21.23 44.53
C ASN A 60 -19.33 22.70 44.07
N ASN A 61 -20.54 23.13 43.71
CA ASN A 61 -20.76 24.49 43.24
C ASN A 61 -20.55 25.52 44.37
N MET A 62 -19.70 26.52 44.12
CA MET A 62 -19.37 27.61 45.06
C MET A 62 -18.76 27.16 46.39
N ASP A 63 -17.98 26.07 46.40
CA ASP A 63 -17.31 25.54 47.60
C ASP A 63 -18.28 25.27 48.77
N GLY A 64 -19.47 24.74 48.46
CA GLY A 64 -20.51 24.42 49.44
C GLY A 64 -20.14 23.26 50.38
N CYS A 65 -19.14 22.46 50.02
CA CYS A 65 -18.63 21.36 50.82
C CYS A 65 -17.37 21.74 51.59
N PRO A 66 -17.29 21.48 52.90
CA PRO A 66 -16.11 21.81 53.71
C PRO A 66 -14.89 21.02 53.22
N GLU A 67 -13.78 21.73 52.98
CA GLU A 67 -12.49 21.18 52.57
C GLU A 67 -11.89 20.31 53.69
N ASP A 68 -12.18 19.01 53.68
CA ASP A 68 -11.39 17.99 54.39
C ASP A 68 -10.59 17.21 53.33
N ASP A 69 -9.29 17.51 53.18
CA ASP A 69 -8.22 16.71 52.53
C ASP A 69 -8.70 15.61 51.53
N THR A 70 -9.52 15.96 50.54
CA THR A 70 -9.95 15.02 49.49
C THR A 70 -8.85 14.89 48.42
N PRO A 71 -8.66 13.70 47.83
CA PRO A 71 -7.81 13.54 46.64
C PRO A 71 -8.24 14.58 45.61
N GLY A 72 -7.27 15.25 44.96
CA GLY A 72 -7.56 16.35 44.03
C GLY A 72 -8.67 15.97 43.05
N ILE A 73 -9.61 16.87 42.81
CA ILE A 73 -10.71 16.66 41.86
C ILE A 73 -10.09 16.22 40.53
N GLU A 74 -10.41 15.02 40.05
CA GLU A 74 -9.98 14.52 38.75
C GLU A 74 -11.04 14.88 37.69
N GLY A 75 -10.58 15.35 36.53
CA GLY A 75 -11.36 15.50 35.32
C GLY A 75 -11.10 14.34 34.37
N ILE A 76 -12.12 13.95 33.62
CA ILE A 76 -11.99 12.88 32.63
C ILE A 76 -11.68 13.49 31.27
N ILE A 77 -10.73 12.91 30.55
CA ILE A 77 -10.55 13.15 29.12
C ILE A 77 -10.82 11.85 28.37
N LEU A 78 -11.70 11.90 27.37
CA LEU A 78 -12.05 10.73 26.57
C LEU A 78 -12.31 11.09 25.11
N GLY A 79 -12.05 10.13 24.22
CA GLY A 79 -12.27 10.26 22.79
C GLY A 79 -12.11 8.94 22.04
N ASN A 80 -12.33 8.99 20.73
CA ASN A 80 -12.16 7.87 19.83
C ASN A 80 -11.06 8.14 18.79
N ILE A 81 -10.41 7.09 18.32
CA ILE A 81 -9.43 7.15 17.23
C ILE A 81 -9.96 6.33 16.06
N ALA A 82 -10.17 6.99 14.92
CA ALA A 82 -10.72 6.38 13.70
C ALA A 82 -9.98 6.87 12.45
N THR A 83 -10.11 6.13 11.34
CA THR A 83 -9.68 6.63 10.02
C THR A 83 -10.65 7.68 9.50
N GLU A 84 -10.30 8.37 8.42
CA GLU A 84 -11.22 9.30 7.74
C GLU A 84 -12.53 8.64 7.24
N ALA A 85 -12.52 7.32 7.04
CA ALA A 85 -13.70 6.54 6.66
C ALA A 85 -14.58 6.16 7.87
N GLY A 86 -14.16 6.54 9.09
CA GLY A 86 -14.85 6.21 10.34
C GLY A 86 -14.56 4.81 10.89
N THR A 87 -13.57 4.09 10.33
CA THR A 87 -13.14 2.79 10.85
C THR A 87 -12.33 3.00 12.13
N MET A 88 -12.75 2.40 13.23
CA MET A 88 -12.05 2.50 14.52
C MET A 88 -10.67 1.82 14.45
N ILE A 89 -9.67 2.42 15.07
CA ILE A 89 -8.29 1.94 15.02
C ILE A 89 -7.92 1.33 16.37
N GLU A 90 -7.68 0.02 16.41
CA GLU A 90 -7.18 -0.68 17.57
C GLU A 90 -5.67 -0.56 17.73
N GLN A 91 -5.15 -0.88 18.92
CA GLN A 91 -3.71 -0.95 19.22
C GLN A 91 -2.98 0.39 19.01
N VAL A 92 -3.67 1.51 19.15
CA VAL A 92 -3.03 2.83 19.24
C VAL A 92 -2.63 3.05 20.68
N GLU A 93 -1.35 3.29 20.94
CA GLU A 93 -0.89 3.71 22.27
C GLU A 93 -1.18 5.20 22.43
N VAL A 94 -2.12 5.54 23.30
CA VAL A 94 -2.38 6.92 23.69
C VAL A 94 -1.60 7.19 24.95
N MET A 95 -0.71 8.18 24.92
CA MET A 95 0.07 8.59 26.10
C MET A 95 -0.44 9.93 26.61
N VAL A 96 -0.56 10.07 27.92
CA VAL A 96 -0.78 11.34 28.59
C VAL A 96 0.41 11.70 29.47
N SER A 97 0.87 12.93 29.38
CA SER A 97 2.00 13.44 30.15
C SER A 97 1.77 14.87 30.62
N GLY A 98 2.06 15.16 31.88
CA GLY A 98 1.93 16.48 32.48
C GLY A 98 2.74 16.59 33.76
N GLU A 99 2.55 17.67 34.52
CA GLU A 99 3.19 17.80 35.82
C GLU A 99 2.67 16.72 36.79
N ASN A 100 3.54 15.77 37.18
CA ASN A 100 3.19 14.60 38.01
C ASN A 100 2.12 13.66 37.42
N VAL A 101 1.83 13.78 36.12
CA VAL A 101 0.90 12.91 35.39
C VAL A 101 1.66 12.19 34.29
N ALA A 102 1.63 10.86 34.30
CA ALA A 102 2.18 10.02 33.24
C ALA A 102 1.41 8.71 33.19
N ALA A 103 0.66 8.49 32.11
CA ALA A 103 -0.08 7.26 31.88
C ALA A 103 -0.16 6.94 30.39
N SER A 104 -0.43 5.68 30.05
CA SER A 104 -0.74 5.28 28.69
C SER A 104 -1.80 4.18 28.67
N ILE A 105 -2.57 4.14 27.58
CA ILE A 105 -3.57 3.12 27.29
C ILE A 105 -3.44 2.69 25.83
N SER A 106 -3.80 1.45 25.53
CA SER A 106 -3.91 0.97 24.15
C SER A 106 -5.38 0.83 23.76
N THR A 107 -5.77 1.37 22.60
CA THR A 107 -7.16 1.32 22.13
C THR A 107 -7.61 -0.11 21.81
N GLY A 108 -8.88 -0.42 22.14
CA GLY A 108 -9.55 -1.65 21.72
C GLY A 108 -10.18 -1.55 20.33
N ALA A 109 -11.02 -2.53 19.97
CA ALA A 109 -11.72 -2.56 18.68
C ALA A 109 -12.75 -1.41 18.49
N ASP A 110 -13.12 -0.73 19.58
CA ASP A 110 -13.97 0.47 19.57
C ASP A 110 -13.17 1.77 19.38
N GLY A 111 -11.84 1.70 19.30
CA GLY A 111 -10.95 2.84 19.11
C GLY A 111 -10.98 3.84 20.28
N ALA A 112 -11.60 3.50 21.41
CA ALA A 112 -11.82 4.43 22.52
C ALA A 112 -10.60 4.53 23.43
N TYR A 113 -10.38 5.70 24.01
CA TYR A 113 -9.42 5.94 25.08
C TYR A 113 -10.02 6.88 26.13
N ASN A 114 -9.56 6.76 27.38
CA ASN A 114 -9.91 7.68 28.46
C ASN A 114 -8.79 7.77 29.52
N PHE A 115 -8.71 8.91 30.19
CA PHE A 115 -7.84 9.12 31.34
C PHE A 115 -8.53 9.98 32.41
N ASP A 116 -8.29 9.63 33.67
CA ASP A 116 -8.59 10.48 34.82
C ASP A 116 -7.36 11.35 35.13
N ILE A 117 -7.55 12.67 35.16
CA ILE A 117 -6.46 13.65 35.27
C ILE A 117 -6.81 14.69 36.34
N PRO A 118 -5.93 14.98 37.30
CA PRO A 118 -6.17 16.03 38.29
C PRO A 118 -6.46 17.40 37.63
N MET A 119 -7.53 18.06 38.08
CA MET A 119 -7.91 19.40 37.61
C MET A 119 -6.80 20.43 37.84
N GLY A 120 -6.72 21.41 36.95
CA GLY A 120 -5.67 22.43 36.92
C GLY A 120 -4.32 21.95 36.38
N THR A 121 -4.22 20.68 35.96
CA THR A 121 -2.98 20.13 35.40
C THR A 121 -2.88 20.43 33.90
N LEU A 122 -1.74 20.96 33.46
CA LEU A 122 -1.40 21.03 32.05
C LEU A 122 -0.88 19.68 31.56
N ILE A 123 -1.56 19.10 30.58
CA ILE A 123 -1.24 17.80 30.01
C ILE A 123 -0.98 17.87 28.50
N ASN A 124 -0.28 16.86 28.00
CA ASN A 124 -0.13 16.53 26.59
C ASN A 124 -0.68 15.13 26.35
N ILE A 125 -1.52 14.98 25.33
CA ILE A 125 -2.03 13.70 24.83
C ILE A 125 -1.40 13.44 23.47
N GLU A 126 -0.82 12.26 23.31
CA GLU A 126 -0.10 11.87 22.10
C GLU A 126 -0.44 10.42 21.72
N PRO A 127 -1.25 10.20 20.68
CA PRO A 127 -1.44 8.89 20.10
C PRO A 127 -0.22 8.47 19.27
N ARG A 128 0.18 7.20 19.38
CA ARG A 128 1.26 6.60 18.60
C ARG A 128 0.90 5.18 18.16
N LYS A 129 1.25 4.86 16.93
CA LYS A 129 1.17 3.50 16.39
C LYS A 129 2.21 3.35 15.29
N ASP A 130 3.21 2.51 15.53
CA ASP A 130 4.31 2.30 14.59
C ASP A 130 4.54 0.81 14.35
N ILE A 131 3.66 0.21 13.53
CA ILE A 131 3.66 -1.22 13.25
C ILE A 131 3.28 -1.49 11.78
N ASN A 132 3.94 -2.48 11.20
CA ASN A 132 3.55 -3.13 9.93
C ASN A 132 3.27 -2.13 8.79
N ASP A 133 4.27 -1.33 8.42
CA ASP A 133 4.17 -0.27 7.41
C ASP A 133 3.56 -0.73 6.10
N ILE A 134 3.85 -1.96 5.67
CA ILE A 134 3.35 -2.56 4.42
C ILE A 134 1.84 -2.85 4.44
N ASN A 135 1.19 -2.83 5.61
CA ASN A 135 -0.24 -3.10 5.71
C ASN A 135 -1.05 -2.06 4.94
N GLY A 136 -1.81 -2.50 3.95
CA GLY A 136 -2.59 -1.64 3.07
C GLY A 136 -1.79 -0.81 2.06
N VAL A 137 -0.47 -1.03 1.94
CA VAL A 137 0.36 -0.34 0.93
C VAL A 137 0.59 -1.29 -0.23
N SER A 138 0.07 -0.93 -1.40
CA SER A 138 0.09 -1.74 -2.61
C SER A 138 0.38 -0.92 -3.87
N THR A 139 0.48 -1.58 -5.02
CA THR A 139 0.63 -0.88 -6.29
C THR A 139 -0.57 -0.02 -6.67
N MET A 140 -1.74 -0.20 -6.04
CA MET A 140 -2.88 0.73 -6.21
C MET A 140 -2.52 2.11 -5.67
N ASP A 141 -1.87 2.18 -4.51
CA ASP A 141 -1.48 3.44 -3.89
C ASP A 141 -0.43 4.18 -4.72
N LEU A 142 0.48 3.43 -5.37
CA LEU A 142 1.41 4.01 -6.35
C LEU A 142 0.66 4.67 -7.51
N ILE A 143 -0.37 4.03 -8.05
CA ILE A 143 -1.20 4.58 -9.13
C ILE A 143 -1.95 5.82 -8.65
N LEU A 144 -2.56 5.79 -7.47
CA LEU A 144 -3.29 6.93 -6.91
C LEU A 144 -2.37 8.14 -6.74
N LEU A 145 -1.18 7.94 -6.19
CA LEU A 145 -0.18 8.98 -6.06
C LEU A 145 0.29 9.47 -7.43
N GLN A 146 0.59 8.58 -8.37
CA GLN A 146 1.03 8.95 -9.72
C GLN A 146 -0.03 9.79 -10.46
N LYS A 147 -1.31 9.42 -10.39
CA LYS A 147 -2.42 10.19 -10.95
C LYS A 147 -2.53 11.57 -10.31
N HIS A 148 -2.29 11.68 -9.01
CA HIS A 148 -2.23 12.96 -8.29
C HIS A 148 -1.08 13.84 -8.77
N LEU A 149 0.14 13.30 -8.83
CA LEU A 149 1.33 14.03 -9.27
C LEU A 149 1.24 14.48 -10.73
N THR A 150 0.54 13.73 -11.58
CA THR A 150 0.32 14.07 -12.99
C THR A 150 -0.93 14.93 -13.23
N GLY A 151 -1.75 15.19 -12.21
CA GLY A 151 -2.97 15.97 -12.31
C GLY A 151 -4.12 15.27 -13.04
N MET A 152 -4.05 13.95 -13.22
CA MET A 152 -5.12 13.15 -13.82
C MET A 152 -6.30 12.98 -12.86
N GLU A 153 -6.01 12.68 -11.59
CA GLU A 153 -7.00 12.55 -10.51
C GLU A 153 -6.40 13.09 -9.21
N THR A 154 -7.19 13.77 -8.37
CA THR A 154 -6.70 14.31 -7.10
C THR A 154 -6.94 13.34 -5.95
N LEU A 155 -6.02 13.28 -4.99
CA LEU A 155 -6.32 12.66 -3.69
C LEU A 155 -7.46 13.45 -3.01
N PRO A 156 -8.53 12.77 -2.56
CA PRO A 156 -9.79 13.44 -2.22
C PRO A 156 -9.77 14.23 -0.91
N THR A 157 -8.82 13.97 -0.01
CA THR A 157 -8.83 14.52 1.35
C THR A 157 -7.43 14.95 1.81
N PRO A 158 -7.34 15.91 2.76
CA PRO A 158 -6.07 16.28 3.38
C PRO A 158 -5.34 15.09 4.02
N TYR A 159 -6.09 14.18 4.64
CA TYR A 159 -5.55 13.00 5.31
C TYR A 159 -4.80 12.09 4.33
N ARG A 160 -5.33 11.88 3.12
CA ARG A 160 -4.63 11.09 2.08
C ARG A 160 -3.40 11.80 1.53
N MET A 161 -3.42 13.12 1.44
CA MET A 161 -2.23 13.89 1.02
C MET A 161 -1.11 13.79 2.05
N ILE A 162 -1.45 13.84 3.35
CA ILE A 162 -0.48 13.63 4.44
C ILE A 162 0.03 12.18 4.45
N ALA A 163 -0.85 11.20 4.24
CA ALA A 163 -0.47 9.80 4.16
C ALA A 163 0.44 9.50 2.96
N ALA A 164 0.31 10.26 1.86
CA ALA A 164 1.14 10.13 0.66
C ALA A 164 2.56 10.71 0.81
N ASP A 165 2.79 11.61 1.76
CA ASP A 165 4.12 12.14 2.12
C ASP A 165 4.85 11.12 3.01
N VAL A 166 5.26 10.00 2.39
CA VAL A 166 5.86 8.88 3.13
C VAL A 166 7.26 9.19 3.62
N ASN A 167 7.96 10.13 2.96
CA ASN A 167 9.30 10.53 3.37
C ASN A 167 9.30 11.67 4.41
N HIS A 168 8.12 12.24 4.69
CA HIS A 168 7.86 13.30 5.66
C HIS A 168 8.67 14.58 5.40
N ASP A 169 8.79 14.99 4.13
CA ASP A 169 9.48 16.22 3.73
C ASP A 169 8.53 17.39 3.42
N GLY A 170 7.22 17.14 3.43
CA GLY A 170 6.16 18.11 3.13
C GLY A 170 5.89 18.31 1.64
N PHE A 171 6.49 17.51 0.75
CA PHE A 171 6.35 17.62 -0.70
C PHE A 171 5.99 16.29 -1.35
N LEU A 172 4.79 16.20 -1.93
CA LEU A 172 4.41 15.03 -2.73
C LEU A 172 5.17 15.01 -4.06
N ASN A 173 6.03 14.01 -4.23
CA ASN A 173 6.82 13.87 -5.45
C ASN A 173 7.25 12.41 -5.73
N SER A 174 8.12 12.23 -6.73
CA SER A 174 8.60 10.91 -7.16
C SER A 174 9.41 10.15 -6.09
N LEU A 175 9.95 10.83 -5.08
CA LEU A 175 10.65 10.19 -3.96
C LEU A 175 9.70 9.44 -3.02
N ASP A 176 8.47 9.92 -2.86
CA ASP A 176 7.43 9.22 -2.10
C ASP A 176 7.04 7.93 -2.80
N LEU A 177 6.75 8.04 -4.10
CA LEU A 177 6.41 6.92 -4.96
C LEU A 177 7.55 5.88 -4.99
N LEU A 178 8.80 6.32 -5.04
CA LEU A 178 9.96 5.43 -4.96
C LEU A 178 10.04 4.68 -3.63
N GLN A 179 9.84 5.37 -2.50
CA GLN A 179 9.90 4.73 -1.17
C GLN A 179 8.73 3.78 -0.91
N MET A 180 7.51 4.15 -1.32
CA MET A 180 6.37 3.23 -1.31
C MET A 180 6.65 1.98 -2.13
N ARG A 181 7.23 2.14 -3.34
CA ARG A 181 7.60 1.00 -4.17
C ARG A 181 8.64 0.12 -3.49
N GLN A 182 9.69 0.72 -2.91
CA GLN A 182 10.72 0.01 -2.15
C GLN A 182 10.15 -0.80 -0.98
N LEU A 183 9.12 -0.28 -0.30
CA LEU A 183 8.40 -1.00 0.75
C LEU A 183 7.64 -2.20 0.17
N ILE A 184 6.89 -2.01 -0.93
CA ILE A 184 6.12 -3.07 -1.60
C ILE A 184 7.01 -4.21 -2.08
N ILE A 185 8.17 -3.91 -2.66
CA ILE A 185 9.15 -4.93 -3.10
C ILE A 185 10.05 -5.43 -1.95
N GLY A 186 9.92 -4.90 -0.74
CA GLY A 186 10.63 -5.37 0.44
C GLY A 186 12.13 -5.04 0.47
N GLU A 187 12.55 -3.97 -0.20
CA GLU A 187 13.90 -3.40 -0.09
C GLU A 187 14.07 -2.70 1.26
N ILE A 188 13.05 -1.93 1.67
CA ILE A 188 12.85 -1.43 3.03
C ILE A 188 11.74 -2.22 3.73
N SER A 189 11.74 -2.23 5.06
CA SER A 189 10.69 -2.84 5.89
C SER A 189 9.82 -1.83 6.61
N GLU A 190 10.29 -0.58 6.68
CA GLU A 190 9.66 0.56 7.35
C GLU A 190 10.10 1.84 6.64
N PHE A 191 9.31 2.91 6.75
CA PHE A 191 9.66 4.22 6.21
C PHE A 191 10.74 4.90 7.07
N PRO A 192 11.93 5.25 6.53
CA PRO A 192 13.07 5.66 7.36
C PRO A 192 12.88 6.95 8.19
N ASN A 193 12.03 7.86 7.72
CA ASN A 193 11.84 9.19 8.32
C ASN A 193 10.39 9.43 8.77
N ASN A 194 9.57 8.38 8.81
CA ASN A 194 8.16 8.47 9.14
C ASN A 194 7.76 7.30 10.03
N THR A 195 6.54 7.36 10.56
CA THR A 195 5.94 6.25 11.29
C THR A 195 4.84 5.62 10.44
N SER A 196 4.47 4.39 10.74
CA SER A 196 3.43 3.68 9.96
C SER A 196 2.05 4.37 10.01
N TRP A 197 1.76 5.12 11.09
CA TRP A 197 0.53 5.88 11.29
C TRP A 197 0.83 7.27 11.85
N ARG A 198 0.19 8.28 11.26
CA ARG A 198 0.15 9.65 11.80
C ARG A 198 -1.23 9.98 12.32
N PHE A 199 -1.32 10.91 13.25
CA PHE A 199 -2.58 11.28 13.90
C PHE A 199 -2.75 12.78 13.97
N VAL A 200 -3.99 13.23 13.89
CA VAL A 200 -4.37 14.63 14.07
C VAL A 200 -5.72 14.69 14.75
N LEU A 201 -5.99 15.75 15.51
CA LEU A 201 -7.32 15.95 16.10
C LEU A 201 -8.39 16.03 15.02
N ALA A 202 -9.55 15.44 15.29
CA ALA A 202 -10.66 15.37 14.35
C ALA A 202 -11.29 16.74 14.03
N ASP A 203 -11.11 17.73 14.90
CA ASP A 203 -11.57 19.11 14.72
C ASP A 203 -10.49 20.03 14.12
N HIS A 204 -9.32 19.49 13.74
CA HIS A 204 -8.29 20.26 13.05
C HIS A 204 -8.77 20.69 11.66
N ASP A 205 -8.65 21.98 11.38
CA ASP A 205 -9.02 22.58 10.10
C ASP A 205 -7.77 22.84 9.26
N PHE A 206 -7.60 22.08 8.18
CA PHE A 206 -6.50 22.27 7.23
C PHE A 206 -6.81 23.49 6.34
N SER A 207 -5.86 24.42 6.31
CA SER A 207 -6.09 25.75 5.74
C SER A 207 -5.55 25.92 4.32
N THR A 208 -4.72 24.98 3.86
CA THR A 208 -4.03 25.04 2.58
C THR A 208 -4.43 23.91 1.65
N ASN A 209 -4.03 24.04 0.37
CA ASN A 209 -4.16 22.96 -0.60
C ASN A 209 -3.01 21.95 -0.50
N ASP A 210 -2.02 22.19 0.37
CA ASP A 210 -0.84 21.36 0.59
C ASP A 210 -0.73 20.96 2.07
N PRO A 211 -1.74 20.26 2.63
CA PRO A 211 -1.85 19.98 4.06
C PRO A 211 -0.68 19.17 4.64
N GLN A 212 0.00 18.38 3.81
CA GLN A 212 1.24 17.68 4.18
C GLN A 212 2.39 18.63 4.55
N SER A 213 2.35 19.88 4.05
CA SER A 213 3.34 20.92 4.38
C SER A 213 2.94 21.76 5.59
N GLU A 214 1.69 21.64 6.06
CA GLU A 214 1.20 22.36 7.23
C GLU A 214 1.81 21.78 8.51
N SER A 215 2.15 22.66 9.45
CA SER A 215 2.46 22.22 10.81
C SER A 215 1.16 21.97 11.56
N PHE A 216 0.69 20.73 11.53
CA PHE A 216 -0.44 20.29 12.34
C PHE A 216 0.04 19.60 13.63
N PRO A 217 -0.73 19.72 14.73
CA PRO A 217 -0.36 19.11 15.98
C PRO A 217 -0.68 17.61 15.97
N GLU A 218 0.36 16.77 16.02
CA GLU A 218 0.22 15.32 16.28
C GLU A 218 0.01 14.99 17.76
N ARG A 219 0.07 16.01 18.61
CA ARG A 219 -0.21 15.94 20.05
C ARG A 219 -1.09 17.09 20.47
N PHE A 220 -1.93 16.83 21.46
CA PHE A 220 -2.86 17.79 22.01
C PHE A 220 -2.38 18.27 23.37
N THR A 221 -2.12 19.57 23.52
CA THR A 221 -1.76 20.18 24.81
C THR A 221 -2.95 20.94 25.37
N VAL A 222 -3.36 20.64 26.60
CA VAL A 222 -4.53 21.26 27.22
C VAL A 222 -4.39 21.36 28.74
N SER A 223 -5.00 22.41 29.33
CA SER A 223 -5.19 22.52 30.77
C SER A 223 -6.47 21.81 31.18
N MET A 224 -6.40 20.92 32.17
CA MET A 224 -7.57 20.22 32.69
C MET A 224 -8.41 21.13 33.59
N ASP A 225 -9.16 22.03 32.98
CA ASP A 225 -10.03 22.97 33.71
C ASP A 225 -11.48 22.44 33.85
N GLN A 226 -11.83 21.45 33.04
CA GLN A 226 -13.13 20.74 33.05
C GLN A 226 -12.97 19.35 32.44
N THR A 227 -13.98 18.49 32.60
CA THR A 227 -14.06 17.21 31.87
C THR A 227 -14.16 17.49 30.37
N MET A 228 -13.35 16.79 29.58
CA MET A 228 -13.23 16.95 28.14
C MET A 228 -13.72 15.69 27.44
N MET A 229 -14.90 15.78 26.83
CA MET A 229 -15.46 14.71 26.02
C MET A 229 -15.13 14.96 24.54
N ARG A 230 -15.12 13.88 23.74
CA ARG A 230 -14.96 13.92 22.27
C ARG A 230 -13.63 14.51 21.82
N GLN A 231 -12.56 14.14 22.50
CA GLN A 231 -11.19 14.46 22.08
C GLN A 231 -10.76 13.45 21.02
N ASP A 232 -11.42 13.49 19.86
CA ASP A 232 -11.28 12.46 18.85
C ASP A 232 -10.05 12.72 17.96
N PHE A 233 -9.39 11.65 17.52
CA PHE A 233 -8.28 11.71 16.57
C PHE A 233 -8.62 10.99 15.26
N ILE A 234 -8.14 11.55 14.16
CA ILE A 234 -8.11 10.90 12.85
C ILE A 234 -6.73 10.28 12.65
N GLY A 235 -6.70 8.96 12.45
CA GLY A 235 -5.50 8.21 12.10
C GLY A 235 -5.33 8.07 10.59
N MET A 236 -4.10 8.26 10.14
CA MET A 236 -3.67 8.24 8.74
C MET A 236 -2.61 7.15 8.59
N LYS A 237 -2.94 6.05 7.92
CA LYS A 237 -1.96 5.01 7.60
C LYS A 237 -1.05 5.54 6.50
N VAL A 238 0.23 5.75 6.81
CA VAL A 238 1.19 6.27 5.85
C VAL A 238 1.36 5.28 4.70
N GLY A 239 1.26 5.77 3.47
CA GLY A 239 1.32 5.01 2.22
C GLY A 239 0.04 4.31 1.78
N ASP A 240 -1.02 4.25 2.61
CA ASP A 240 -2.31 3.66 2.24
C ASP A 240 -3.28 4.77 1.82
N LEU A 241 -3.54 4.86 0.52
CA LEU A 241 -4.27 5.95 -0.13
C LEU A 241 -5.67 5.51 -0.59
N ASP A 242 -5.91 4.20 -0.69
CA ASP A 242 -7.23 3.62 -0.99
C ASP A 242 -7.98 3.16 0.27
N LEU A 243 -7.35 3.23 1.45
CA LEU A 243 -7.87 2.87 2.77
C LEU A 243 -8.15 1.37 2.92
N ASP A 244 -7.35 0.51 2.29
CA ASP A 244 -7.49 -0.95 2.40
C ASP A 244 -6.64 -1.58 3.52
N SER A 245 -5.96 -0.76 4.34
CA SER A 245 -5.42 -1.22 5.62
C SER A 245 -6.54 -1.61 6.58
N ASP A 246 -6.43 -2.83 7.12
CA ASP A 246 -7.30 -3.45 8.13
C ASP A 246 -8.50 -4.30 7.64
N VAL A 247 -8.72 -5.41 8.34
CA VAL A 247 -9.43 -6.64 7.91
C VAL A 247 -10.95 -6.46 7.76
N ALA A 248 -11.51 -5.40 8.35
CA ALA A 248 -12.94 -5.10 8.33
C ALA A 248 -13.42 -4.54 6.99
N LEU A 249 -12.55 -3.82 6.28
CA LEU A 249 -12.76 -3.43 4.88
C LEU A 249 -12.28 -4.62 4.05
N GLY A 250 -13.19 -5.58 3.85
CA GLY A 250 -12.88 -6.84 3.18
C GLY A 250 -12.03 -6.59 1.93
N ALA A 251 -10.82 -7.17 1.92
CA ALA A 251 -9.90 -7.16 0.81
C ALA A 251 -10.69 -7.13 -0.50
N PRO A 252 -10.43 -6.17 -1.43
CA PRO A 252 -11.24 -6.00 -2.60
C PRO A 252 -11.46 -7.38 -3.22
N ARG A 253 -12.71 -7.82 -3.24
CA ARG A 253 -13.04 -9.20 -3.61
C ARG A 253 -12.41 -9.43 -4.97
N THR A 254 -11.47 -10.36 -5.06
CA THR A 254 -10.97 -10.78 -6.35
C THR A 254 -12.19 -11.32 -7.09
N ASN A 255 -12.62 -10.64 -8.15
CA ASN A 255 -13.83 -11.03 -8.90
C ASN A 255 -13.60 -12.34 -9.71
N GLY A 256 -12.64 -13.17 -9.31
CA GLY A 256 -12.09 -14.28 -10.06
C GLY A 256 -11.23 -13.86 -11.26
N GLN A 257 -11.04 -12.56 -11.47
CA GLN A 257 -10.16 -12.05 -12.52
C GLN A 257 -8.70 -12.36 -12.13
N ARG A 258 -7.95 -12.86 -13.12
CA ARG A 258 -6.59 -13.32 -12.93
C ARG A 258 -5.72 -12.83 -14.08
N GLN A 259 -4.72 -12.04 -13.76
CA GLN A 259 -3.65 -11.71 -14.70
C GLN A 259 -2.68 -12.89 -14.77
N LEU A 260 -2.45 -13.41 -15.97
CA LEU A 260 -1.50 -14.49 -16.19
C LEU A 260 -0.15 -13.92 -16.60
N LEU A 261 0.90 -14.37 -15.90
CA LEU A 261 2.26 -14.30 -16.38
C LEU A 261 2.54 -15.58 -17.16
N GLU A 262 3.04 -15.47 -18.39
CA GLU A 262 3.34 -16.60 -19.25
C GLU A 262 4.83 -16.68 -19.56
N ILE A 263 5.41 -17.85 -19.30
CA ILE A 263 6.78 -18.22 -19.66
C ILE A 263 6.72 -19.43 -20.60
N GLU A 264 7.58 -19.46 -21.62
CA GLU A 264 7.71 -20.63 -22.49
C GLU A 264 8.39 -21.78 -21.73
N GLU A 265 7.77 -22.97 -21.76
CA GLU A 265 8.34 -24.16 -21.14
C GLU A 265 9.56 -24.64 -21.92
N ARG A 266 10.66 -24.88 -21.19
CA ARG A 266 11.90 -25.40 -21.76
C ARG A 266 12.66 -26.21 -20.72
N SER A 267 13.35 -27.25 -21.20
CA SER A 267 14.38 -27.94 -20.42
C SER A 267 15.70 -27.20 -20.55
N LEU A 268 16.30 -26.87 -19.41
CA LEU A 268 17.55 -26.14 -19.29
C LEU A 268 18.69 -27.12 -19.03
N GLU A 269 19.84 -26.86 -19.67
CA GLU A 269 21.05 -27.67 -19.53
C GLU A 269 22.12 -26.88 -18.76
N THR A 270 22.94 -27.58 -17.98
CA THR A 270 24.00 -26.94 -17.18
C THR A 270 25.01 -26.19 -18.06
N GLY A 271 25.41 -25.00 -17.60
CA GLY A 271 26.40 -24.14 -18.25
C GLY A 271 25.82 -23.23 -19.33
N GLU A 272 24.52 -23.32 -19.60
CA GLU A 272 23.84 -22.38 -20.50
C GLU A 272 23.56 -21.04 -19.79
N ILE A 273 23.75 -19.94 -20.51
CA ILE A 273 23.13 -18.65 -20.17
C ILE A 273 21.87 -18.54 -21.01
N VAL A 274 20.73 -18.41 -20.34
CA VAL A 274 19.41 -18.45 -20.97
C VAL A 274 18.64 -17.17 -20.66
N GLU A 275 17.98 -16.65 -21.68
CA GLU A 275 17.03 -15.56 -21.56
C GLU A 275 15.63 -16.13 -21.46
N ILE A 276 14.97 -15.88 -20.33
CA ILE A 276 13.62 -16.32 -20.01
C ILE A 276 12.71 -15.10 -20.04
N PRO A 277 12.05 -14.81 -21.18
CA PRO A 277 11.10 -13.72 -21.25
C PRO A 277 9.81 -14.05 -20.50
N VAL A 278 9.31 -13.08 -19.74
CA VAL A 278 8.07 -13.17 -18.96
C VAL A 278 7.06 -12.24 -19.60
N TYR A 279 5.90 -12.78 -19.98
CA TYR A 279 4.84 -12.04 -20.66
C TYR A 279 3.62 -11.86 -19.76
N LEU A 280 3.00 -10.69 -19.83
CA LEU A 280 1.61 -10.49 -19.42
C LEU A 280 0.71 -11.02 -20.54
N LYS A 281 -0.04 -12.07 -20.24
CA LYS A 281 -0.96 -12.71 -21.20
C LYS A 281 -2.36 -12.17 -21.05
N ASN A 282 -3.02 -11.90 -22.18
CA ASN A 282 -4.40 -11.44 -22.28
C ASN A 282 -4.70 -10.27 -21.31
N SER A 283 -3.77 -9.32 -21.24
CA SER A 283 -3.99 -8.09 -20.48
C SER A 283 -5.13 -7.31 -21.12
N LYS A 284 -6.05 -6.86 -20.29
CA LYS A 284 -7.12 -5.98 -20.71
C LYS A 284 -7.23 -4.90 -19.65
N ASP A 285 -6.85 -3.69 -20.03
CA ASP A 285 -6.91 -2.49 -19.21
C ASP A 285 -6.12 -2.65 -17.89
N LEU A 286 -4.99 -3.37 -17.94
CA LEU A 286 -4.14 -3.65 -16.78
C LEU A 286 -3.28 -2.44 -16.46
N ILE A 287 -3.31 -1.95 -15.22
CA ILE A 287 -2.56 -0.77 -14.79
C ILE A 287 -1.43 -1.11 -13.81
N ALA A 288 -1.54 -2.21 -13.07
CA ALA A 288 -0.49 -2.60 -12.14
C ALA A 288 -0.46 -4.11 -11.90
N VAL A 289 0.74 -4.63 -11.62
CA VAL A 289 0.93 -5.98 -11.06
C VAL A 289 2.01 -5.97 -10.00
N GLN A 290 1.82 -6.76 -8.96
CA GLN A 290 2.84 -7.02 -7.96
C GLN A 290 2.86 -8.51 -7.62
N TYR A 291 4.03 -9.07 -7.33
CA TYR A 291 4.19 -10.48 -7.00
C TYR A 291 5.58 -10.80 -6.45
N THR A 292 5.72 -11.98 -5.83
CA THR A 292 7.02 -12.58 -5.50
C THR A 292 7.28 -13.78 -6.43
N MET A 293 8.33 -13.70 -7.25
CA MET A 293 8.83 -14.82 -8.02
C MET A 293 9.94 -15.56 -7.25
N HIS A 294 9.80 -16.87 -7.17
CA HIS A 294 10.83 -17.76 -6.65
C HIS A 294 11.49 -18.51 -7.79
N PHE A 295 12.80 -18.62 -7.76
CA PHE A 295 13.58 -19.53 -8.60
C PHE A 295 14.49 -20.39 -7.73
N ASP A 296 14.74 -21.65 -8.12
CA ASP A 296 15.64 -22.52 -7.36
C ASP A 296 17.09 -22.00 -7.41
N PRO A 297 17.65 -21.46 -6.31
CA PRO A 297 18.99 -20.87 -6.31
C PRO A 297 20.09 -21.93 -6.46
N ALA A 298 19.79 -23.21 -6.26
CA ALA A 298 20.73 -24.29 -6.51
C ALA A 298 20.87 -24.64 -8.00
N SER A 299 19.91 -24.22 -8.83
CA SER A 299 19.83 -24.56 -10.25
C SER A 299 19.93 -23.35 -11.17
N LEU A 300 19.50 -22.17 -10.71
CA LEU A 300 19.49 -20.92 -11.47
C LEU A 300 20.18 -19.81 -10.70
N LYS A 301 21.07 -19.09 -11.38
CA LYS A 301 21.65 -17.83 -10.90
C LYS A 301 21.20 -16.70 -11.80
N LEU A 302 20.45 -15.74 -11.26
CA LEU A 302 20.07 -14.55 -12.00
C LEU A 302 21.32 -13.68 -12.26
N LEU A 303 21.61 -13.41 -13.53
CA LEU A 303 22.70 -12.54 -13.94
C LEU A 303 22.22 -11.12 -14.18
N ASN A 304 21.05 -10.98 -14.81
CA ASN A 304 20.49 -9.68 -15.17
C ASN A 304 18.97 -9.75 -15.35
N ILE A 305 18.31 -8.60 -15.19
CA ILE A 305 16.92 -8.37 -15.59
C ILE A 305 16.95 -7.36 -16.72
N ILE A 306 16.36 -7.71 -17.86
CA ILE A 306 16.19 -6.79 -18.98
C ILE A 306 14.73 -6.32 -18.95
N PRO A 307 14.45 -5.13 -18.41
CA PRO A 307 13.09 -4.63 -18.33
C PRO A 307 12.56 -4.24 -19.71
N ASN A 308 11.23 -4.25 -19.88
CA ASN A 308 10.62 -3.69 -21.07
C ASN A 308 10.42 -2.18 -20.92
N GLY A 309 11.39 -1.40 -21.39
CA GLY A 309 11.29 0.07 -21.38
C GLY A 309 10.13 0.64 -22.21
N ALA A 310 9.47 -0.14 -23.07
CA ALA A 310 8.24 0.31 -23.72
C ALA A 310 7.04 0.40 -22.75
N LEU A 311 7.14 -0.28 -21.60
CA LEU A 311 6.17 -0.22 -20.49
C LEU A 311 6.69 0.65 -19.34
N ASP A 312 7.75 1.44 -19.56
CA ASP A 312 8.42 2.25 -18.54
C ASP A 312 8.94 1.46 -17.32
N VAL A 313 9.24 0.17 -17.53
CA VAL A 313 9.84 -0.68 -16.51
C VAL A 313 11.34 -0.38 -16.41
N ASP A 314 11.83 -0.23 -15.19
CA ASP A 314 13.24 -0.05 -14.86
C ASP A 314 13.67 -0.91 -13.65
N GLU A 315 14.88 -0.70 -13.14
CA GLU A 315 15.42 -1.44 -11.99
C GLU A 315 14.67 -1.21 -10.67
N HIS A 316 13.99 -0.07 -10.50
CA HIS A 316 13.26 0.25 -9.27
C HIS A 316 11.97 -0.57 -9.10
N HIS A 317 11.53 -1.25 -10.15
CA HIS A 317 10.37 -2.15 -10.13
C HIS A 317 10.69 -3.55 -9.57
N PHE A 318 11.96 -3.82 -9.27
CA PHE A 318 12.44 -5.15 -8.88
C PHE A 318 13.17 -5.12 -7.54
N GLY A 319 12.74 -5.95 -6.59
CA GLY A 319 13.47 -6.15 -5.34
C GLY A 319 14.55 -7.22 -5.49
N MET A 320 15.79 -6.81 -5.23
CA MET A 320 17.00 -7.59 -5.48
C MET A 320 17.68 -8.05 -4.17
N LYS A 321 17.25 -7.54 -3.02
CA LYS A 321 17.83 -7.85 -1.69
C LYS A 321 17.95 -9.33 -1.36
N ARG A 322 17.09 -10.18 -1.93
CA ARG A 322 17.00 -11.62 -1.65
C ARG A 322 17.29 -12.48 -2.87
N ILE A 323 17.97 -11.93 -3.87
CA ILE A 323 18.19 -12.63 -5.14
C ILE A 323 19.06 -13.89 -4.98
N GLU A 324 20.02 -13.87 -4.05
CA GLU A 324 20.85 -15.05 -3.73
C GLU A 324 20.04 -16.20 -3.10
N GLN A 325 18.88 -15.88 -2.50
CA GLN A 325 17.96 -16.86 -1.93
C GLN A 325 16.97 -17.40 -2.97
N GLY A 326 17.07 -16.93 -4.23
CA GLY A 326 16.13 -17.32 -5.27
C GLY A 326 14.86 -16.47 -5.29
N ILE A 327 14.86 -15.28 -4.69
CA ILE A 327 13.63 -14.47 -4.54
C ILE A 327 13.78 -13.15 -5.29
N LEU A 328 12.84 -12.91 -6.21
CA LEU A 328 12.66 -11.66 -6.95
C LEU A 328 11.26 -11.13 -6.68
N THR A 329 11.15 -9.98 -6.01
CA THR A 329 9.88 -9.26 -5.87
C THR A 329 9.70 -8.27 -7.01
N THR A 330 8.46 -8.03 -7.40
CA THR A 330 8.14 -7.11 -8.49
C THR A 330 6.94 -6.28 -8.09
N ALA A 331 7.04 -4.97 -8.30
CA ALA A 331 5.94 -4.02 -8.20
C ALA A 331 5.98 -3.15 -9.46
N PHE A 332 5.03 -3.39 -10.34
CA PHE A 332 4.89 -2.71 -11.61
C PHE A 332 3.59 -1.91 -11.62
N ASP A 333 3.71 -0.65 -12.03
CA ASP A 333 2.63 0.31 -12.17
C ASP A 333 2.81 1.06 -13.50
N ALA A 334 1.71 1.31 -14.21
CA ALA A 334 1.69 1.97 -15.51
C ALA A 334 0.71 3.14 -15.48
N THR A 335 1.15 4.26 -16.03
CA THR A 335 0.32 5.48 -16.19
C THR A 335 -0.81 5.29 -17.20
N GLU A 336 -0.60 4.42 -18.19
CA GLU A 336 -1.59 4.07 -19.20
C GLU A 336 -1.91 2.57 -19.12
N ALA A 337 -3.20 2.25 -19.25
CA ALA A 337 -3.67 0.89 -19.16
C ALA A 337 -3.14 0.01 -20.30
N ILE A 338 -2.62 -1.16 -19.95
CA ILE A 338 -2.01 -2.11 -20.88
C ILE A 338 -3.06 -3.11 -21.34
N SER A 339 -3.26 -3.15 -22.65
CA SER A 339 -4.16 -4.07 -23.34
C SER A 339 -3.42 -4.81 -24.45
N GLY A 340 -3.53 -6.13 -24.48
CA GLY A 340 -2.89 -6.97 -25.50
C GLY A 340 -2.86 -8.45 -25.14
N GLU A 341 -2.73 -9.29 -26.16
CA GLU A 341 -2.66 -10.76 -25.98
C GLU A 341 -1.36 -11.19 -25.30
N MET A 342 -0.22 -10.56 -25.65
CA MET A 342 1.11 -10.92 -25.14
C MET A 342 2.03 -9.68 -25.05
N ASN A 343 2.14 -9.12 -23.85
CA ASN A 343 3.02 -7.98 -23.57
C ASN A 343 4.24 -8.45 -22.78
N GLN A 344 5.47 -8.26 -23.29
CA GLN A 344 6.66 -8.61 -22.52
C GLN A 344 6.79 -7.69 -21.31
N LEU A 345 6.84 -8.24 -20.10
CA LEU A 345 7.11 -7.45 -18.89
C LEU A 345 8.61 -7.25 -18.71
N LEU A 346 9.35 -8.37 -18.75
CA LEU A 346 10.78 -8.41 -18.51
C LEU A 346 11.41 -9.66 -19.13
N VAL A 347 12.74 -9.70 -19.18
CA VAL A 347 13.51 -10.90 -19.51
C VAL A 347 14.48 -11.19 -18.37
N LEU A 348 14.42 -12.40 -17.83
CA LEU A 348 15.39 -12.90 -16.87
C LEU A 348 16.56 -13.52 -17.61
N GLN A 349 17.76 -12.98 -17.45
CA GLN A 349 18.97 -13.63 -17.93
C GLN A 349 19.56 -14.46 -16.79
N VAL A 350 19.55 -15.79 -16.94
CA VAL A 350 19.97 -16.74 -15.91
C VAL A 350 21.13 -17.60 -16.38
N GLU A 351 22.06 -17.89 -15.49
CA GLU A 351 23.05 -18.96 -15.64
C GLU A 351 22.49 -20.25 -15.03
N VAL A 352 22.52 -21.34 -15.80
CA VAL A 352 22.00 -22.64 -15.38
C VAL A 352 23.13 -23.45 -14.73
N THR A 353 23.04 -23.67 -13.42
CA THR A 353 24.03 -24.44 -12.66
C THR A 353 23.65 -25.92 -12.55
N ARG A 354 22.35 -26.23 -12.56
CA ARG A 354 21.82 -27.60 -12.60
C ARG A 354 20.71 -27.70 -13.64
N PRO A 355 20.59 -28.84 -14.35
CA PRO A 355 19.57 -28.99 -15.37
C PRO A 355 18.19 -29.16 -14.73
N GLY A 356 17.16 -28.72 -15.43
CA GLY A 356 15.77 -28.81 -14.97
C GLY A 356 14.79 -28.21 -15.95
N LYS A 357 13.49 -28.45 -15.74
CA LYS A 357 12.45 -27.75 -16.49
C LYS A 357 12.13 -26.43 -15.82
N ILE A 358 11.88 -25.38 -16.60
CA ILE A 358 11.55 -24.05 -16.05
C ILE A 358 10.39 -24.15 -15.05
N SER A 359 9.36 -24.95 -15.34
CA SER A 359 8.22 -25.12 -14.43
C SER A 359 8.52 -25.77 -13.08
N ASP A 360 9.61 -26.53 -12.98
CA ASP A 360 10.09 -27.10 -11.71
C ASP A 360 11.00 -26.10 -10.96
N LEU A 361 11.54 -25.12 -11.68
CA LEU A 361 12.57 -24.20 -11.18
C LEU A 361 12.06 -22.81 -10.85
N ILE A 362 10.94 -22.36 -11.42
CA ILE A 362 10.37 -21.02 -11.24
C ILE A 362 8.92 -21.13 -10.76
N SER A 363 8.54 -20.33 -9.77
CA SER A 363 7.15 -20.23 -9.27
C SER A 363 6.83 -18.81 -8.81
N ILE A 364 5.55 -18.51 -8.57
CA ILE A 364 5.09 -17.24 -7.99
C ILE A 364 4.29 -17.53 -6.72
N ASN A 365 4.50 -16.71 -5.69
CA ASN A 365 3.71 -16.70 -4.46
C ASN A 365 3.65 -15.29 -3.86
N GLY A 366 3.14 -15.19 -2.64
CA GLY A 366 3.03 -13.94 -1.87
C GLY A 366 3.90 -13.90 -0.63
N SER A 367 5.09 -14.52 -0.63
CA SER A 367 5.91 -14.62 0.59
C SER A 367 6.46 -13.28 1.08
N ILE A 368 6.57 -12.28 0.20
CA ILE A 368 7.01 -10.92 0.53
C ILE A 368 5.99 -9.92 -0.02
N THR A 369 5.84 -9.92 -1.35
CA THR A 369 4.89 -9.09 -2.07
C THR A 369 3.74 -9.97 -2.55
N ALA A 370 2.51 -9.64 -2.16
CA ALA A 370 1.32 -10.39 -2.54
C ALA A 370 1.11 -10.38 -4.08
N PRO A 371 0.65 -11.49 -4.69
CA PRO A 371 0.43 -11.60 -6.13
C PRO A 371 -0.89 -10.95 -6.56
N ILE A 372 -0.86 -9.64 -6.78
CA ILE A 372 -2.05 -8.80 -7.04
C ILE A 372 -1.92 -8.10 -8.39
N ALA A 373 -3.02 -7.97 -9.11
CA ALA A 373 -3.16 -7.16 -10.30
C ALA A 373 -4.27 -6.12 -10.10
N TYR A 374 -4.11 -4.94 -10.70
CA TYR A 374 -5.14 -3.91 -10.74
C TYR A 374 -5.43 -3.51 -12.19
N TYR A 375 -6.70 -3.21 -12.43
CA TYR A 375 -7.23 -2.81 -13.72
C TYR A 375 -7.77 -1.38 -13.65
N ASP A 376 -7.87 -0.70 -14.80
CA ASP A 376 -8.26 0.72 -14.90
C ASP A 376 -9.67 1.01 -14.34
N ASP A 377 -10.54 -0.01 -14.30
CA ASP A 377 -11.87 0.07 -13.68
C ASP A 377 -11.84 -0.06 -12.14
N GLY A 378 -10.66 -0.13 -11.54
CA GLY A 378 -10.44 -0.29 -10.10
C GLY A 378 -10.59 -1.73 -9.61
N ILE A 379 -10.80 -2.71 -10.50
CA ILE A 379 -10.92 -4.11 -10.09
C ILE A 379 -9.57 -4.67 -9.66
N LYS A 380 -9.58 -5.38 -8.52
CA LYS A 380 -8.46 -6.20 -8.03
C LYS A 380 -8.55 -7.62 -8.57
N GLY A 381 -7.44 -8.15 -9.06
CA GLY A 381 -7.29 -9.52 -9.54
C GLY A 381 -6.08 -10.24 -8.93
N ASP A 382 -6.03 -11.56 -9.11
CA ASP A 382 -4.86 -12.37 -8.75
C ASP A 382 -3.79 -12.31 -9.85
N VAL A 383 -2.53 -12.52 -9.47
CA VAL A 383 -1.45 -12.85 -10.44
C VAL A 383 -1.12 -14.35 -10.35
N ALA A 384 -1.00 -15.01 -11.50
CA ALA A 384 -0.56 -16.40 -11.55
C ALA A 384 0.43 -16.67 -12.68
N LEU A 385 1.32 -17.63 -12.47
CA LEU A 385 2.29 -18.07 -13.47
C LEU A 385 1.75 -19.26 -14.29
N GLN A 386 1.91 -19.19 -15.61
CA GLN A 386 1.59 -20.25 -16.56
C GLN A 386 2.82 -20.58 -17.42
N PHE A 387 3.01 -21.86 -17.71
CA PHE A 387 4.02 -22.34 -18.64
C PHE A 387 3.39 -22.82 -19.95
N SER A 388 3.79 -22.21 -21.08
CA SER A 388 3.32 -22.63 -22.40
C SER A 388 4.20 -23.73 -22.97
N LYS A 389 3.59 -24.86 -23.33
CA LYS A 389 4.26 -25.96 -24.06
C LYS A 389 4.35 -25.72 -25.57
N ARG A 390 3.66 -24.69 -26.08
CA ARG A 390 3.73 -24.28 -27.48
C ARG A 390 4.63 -23.07 -27.59
N GLU A 391 5.37 -23.01 -28.68
CA GLU A 391 6.12 -21.81 -29.02
C GLU A 391 5.17 -20.60 -29.03
N LEU A 392 5.49 -19.58 -28.25
CA LEU A 392 4.64 -18.40 -28.08
C LEU A 392 4.62 -17.59 -29.39
N ASP A 393 3.43 -17.07 -29.73
CA ASP A 393 3.26 -16.13 -30.84
C ASP A 393 3.69 -14.74 -30.39
N ARG A 394 5.01 -14.51 -30.39
CA ARG A 394 5.66 -13.32 -29.83
C ARG A 394 6.61 -12.64 -30.80
N VAL A 395 7.06 -11.44 -30.47
CA VAL A 395 8.11 -10.74 -31.22
C VAL A 395 9.37 -11.59 -31.29
N LYS A 396 9.91 -11.79 -32.50
CA LYS A 396 11.17 -12.54 -32.71
C LYS A 396 12.11 -11.75 -33.59
N LEU A 397 13.36 -11.60 -33.16
CA LEU A 397 14.44 -11.06 -33.97
C LEU A 397 15.38 -12.19 -34.43
N TYR A 398 15.42 -12.39 -35.75
CA TYR A 398 16.28 -13.41 -36.36
C TYR A 398 17.68 -12.87 -36.58
N GLN A 399 18.64 -13.79 -36.68
CA GLN A 399 20.01 -13.45 -37.07
C GLN A 399 20.02 -12.83 -38.46
N ASN A 400 20.83 -11.79 -38.65
CA ASN A 400 21.07 -11.20 -39.95
C ASN A 400 21.71 -12.20 -40.93
N GLU A 401 21.35 -12.12 -42.20
CA GLU A 401 21.84 -13.01 -43.26
C GLU A 401 22.38 -12.20 -44.45
N PRO A 402 23.67 -12.35 -44.84
CA PRO A 402 24.71 -13.18 -44.20
C PRO A 402 25.30 -12.56 -42.92
N ASN A 403 25.86 -13.40 -42.05
CA ASN A 403 26.69 -13.00 -40.89
C ASN A 403 27.96 -13.87 -40.83
N PRO A 404 29.18 -13.34 -40.98
CA PRO A 404 29.51 -11.92 -41.16
C PRO A 404 29.02 -11.30 -42.48
N ALA A 405 28.73 -10.00 -42.47
CA ALA A 405 28.26 -9.24 -43.63
C ALA A 405 29.37 -8.37 -44.25
N THR A 406 29.46 -8.32 -45.58
CA THR A 406 30.54 -7.60 -46.30
C THR A 406 30.03 -6.41 -47.12
N SER A 407 28.92 -6.57 -47.86
CA SER A 407 28.33 -5.51 -48.70
C SER A 407 26.89 -5.19 -48.31
N GLU A 408 26.08 -6.22 -48.09
CA GLU A 408 24.69 -6.11 -47.67
C GLU A 408 24.35 -7.21 -46.67
N THR A 409 23.30 -6.98 -45.90
CA THR A 409 22.73 -7.97 -44.99
C THR A 409 21.23 -7.77 -44.89
N ALA A 410 20.50 -8.83 -44.59
CA ALA A 410 19.08 -8.76 -44.30
C ALA A 410 18.80 -9.13 -42.85
N ILE A 411 18.01 -8.31 -42.16
CA ILE A 411 17.47 -8.62 -40.85
C ILE A 411 16.01 -8.98 -41.02
N LYS A 412 15.64 -10.16 -40.54
CA LYS A 412 14.25 -10.60 -40.46
C LYS A 412 13.77 -10.47 -39.03
N PHE A 413 12.51 -10.13 -38.86
CA PHE A 413 11.84 -10.21 -37.57
C PHE A 413 10.36 -10.56 -37.76
N TYR A 414 9.77 -11.15 -36.73
CA TYR A 414 8.35 -11.51 -36.71
C TYR A 414 7.63 -10.64 -35.70
N LEU A 415 6.46 -10.13 -36.08
CA LEU A 415 5.54 -9.42 -35.19
C LEU A 415 4.21 -10.19 -35.06
N PRO A 416 3.68 -10.39 -33.84
CA PRO A 416 2.40 -11.08 -33.62
C PRO A 416 1.19 -10.27 -34.09
N GLU A 417 1.36 -8.95 -34.22
CA GLU A 417 0.39 -7.99 -34.73
C GLU A 417 1.10 -6.85 -35.48
N ALA A 418 0.35 -6.08 -36.25
CA ALA A 418 0.91 -4.92 -36.94
C ALA A 418 1.14 -3.80 -35.91
N ALA A 419 2.37 -3.29 -35.85
CA ALA A 419 2.77 -2.30 -34.85
C ALA A 419 3.89 -1.38 -35.39
N ASN A 420 4.07 -0.24 -34.75
CA ASN A 420 5.30 0.53 -34.90
C ASN A 420 6.45 -0.23 -34.26
N ALA A 421 7.60 -0.25 -34.94
CA ALA A 421 8.82 -0.82 -34.39
C ALA A 421 10.04 0.04 -34.74
N ASP A 422 10.99 0.04 -33.82
CA ASP A 422 12.30 0.65 -33.98
C ASP A 422 13.36 -0.45 -34.06
N LEU A 423 14.11 -0.49 -35.16
CA LEU A 423 15.31 -1.30 -35.27
C LEU A 423 16.53 -0.39 -35.03
N ILE A 424 17.17 -0.55 -33.88
CA ILE A 424 18.25 0.33 -33.41
C ILE A 424 19.57 -0.44 -33.40
N PHE A 425 20.64 0.21 -33.85
CA PHE A 425 21.97 -0.35 -33.98
C PHE A 425 22.95 0.42 -33.12
N TYR A 426 23.83 -0.30 -32.42
CA TYR A 426 24.78 0.26 -31.47
C TYR A 426 26.16 -0.37 -31.64
N ASP A 427 27.21 0.38 -31.33
CA ASP A 427 28.56 -0.17 -31.21
C ASP A 427 28.78 -0.85 -29.85
N VAL A 428 29.98 -1.39 -29.64
CA VAL A 428 30.38 -2.06 -28.39
C VAL A 428 30.40 -1.14 -27.17
N ASP A 429 30.42 0.17 -27.38
CA ASP A 429 30.40 1.19 -26.33
C ASP A 429 28.96 1.68 -26.05
N GLY A 430 27.95 1.10 -26.71
CA GLY A 430 26.54 1.46 -26.58
C GLY A 430 26.14 2.72 -27.37
N LYS A 431 27.01 3.29 -28.20
CA LYS A 431 26.69 4.46 -29.01
C LYS A 431 25.76 4.07 -30.15
N ILE A 432 24.63 4.77 -30.28
CA ILE A 432 23.69 4.59 -31.39
C ILE A 432 24.40 4.91 -32.71
N LEU A 433 24.44 3.92 -33.60
CA LEU A 433 24.96 4.04 -34.96
C LEU A 433 23.84 4.38 -35.95
N LYS A 434 22.67 3.75 -35.79
CA LYS A 434 21.53 3.94 -36.68
C LYS A 434 20.22 3.58 -35.98
N LYS A 435 19.14 4.26 -36.33
CA LYS A 435 17.77 3.93 -35.93
C LYS A 435 16.88 3.89 -37.16
N ILE A 436 16.13 2.82 -37.34
CA ILE A 436 15.11 2.67 -38.39
C ILE A 436 13.76 2.52 -37.71
N SER A 437 12.89 3.52 -37.89
CA SER A 437 11.54 3.55 -37.32
C SER A 437 10.51 3.37 -38.43
N GLY A 438 9.47 2.58 -38.17
CA GLY A 438 8.36 2.45 -39.11
C GLY A 438 7.21 1.59 -38.61
N ASN A 439 6.11 1.63 -39.36
CA ASN A 439 4.99 0.71 -39.19
C ASN A 439 5.27 -0.60 -39.93
N PHE A 440 5.16 -1.72 -39.23
CA PHE A 440 5.40 -3.05 -39.78
C PHE A 440 4.14 -3.91 -39.69
N ILE A 441 4.04 -4.89 -40.58
CA ILE A 441 2.86 -5.75 -40.67
C ILE A 441 2.96 -6.92 -39.69
N LYS A 442 1.81 -7.50 -39.33
CA LYS A 442 1.76 -8.81 -38.67
C LYS A 442 2.48 -9.84 -39.54
N GLY A 443 3.25 -10.72 -38.91
CA GLY A 443 4.03 -11.76 -39.57
C GLY A 443 5.50 -11.40 -39.74
N ILE A 444 6.15 -12.05 -40.71
CA ILE A 444 7.59 -11.83 -40.98
C ILE A 444 7.79 -10.53 -41.79
N ASN A 445 8.62 -9.66 -41.25
CA ASN A 445 9.15 -8.46 -41.89
C ASN A 445 10.63 -8.68 -42.23
N LYS A 446 11.10 -8.04 -43.31
CA LYS A 446 12.50 -8.12 -43.75
C LYS A 446 13.01 -6.73 -44.10
N LEU A 447 14.12 -6.35 -43.50
CA LEU A 447 14.85 -5.13 -43.82
C LEU A 447 16.20 -5.48 -44.43
N ASN A 448 16.47 -4.96 -45.62
CA ASN A 448 17.79 -5.05 -46.25
C ASN A 448 18.60 -3.81 -45.87
N LEU A 449 19.88 -4.01 -45.57
CA LEU A 449 20.79 -2.98 -45.09
C LEU A 449 22.07 -3.02 -45.92
N ALA A 450 22.49 -1.87 -46.43
CA ALA A 450 23.81 -1.74 -47.03
C ALA A 450 24.85 -1.50 -45.94
N ILE A 451 25.94 -2.28 -45.96
CA ILE A 451 26.99 -2.20 -44.95
C ILE A 451 27.72 -0.84 -44.98
N SER A 452 27.73 -0.17 -46.13
CA SER A 452 28.23 1.20 -46.29
C SER A 452 27.48 2.23 -45.44
N GLU A 453 26.32 1.89 -44.89
CA GLU A 453 25.55 2.75 -43.98
C GLU A 453 26.13 2.77 -42.54
N PHE A 454 27.07 1.87 -42.22
CA PHE A 454 27.71 1.81 -40.90
C PHE A 454 29.16 2.27 -41.01
N GLU A 455 29.53 3.30 -40.24
CA GLU A 455 30.89 3.87 -40.24
C GLU A 455 31.92 2.95 -39.56
N LYS A 456 31.48 2.13 -38.60
CA LYS A 456 32.34 1.18 -37.86
C LYS A 456 32.20 -0.23 -38.41
N ARG A 457 33.33 -0.91 -38.58
CA ARG A 457 33.42 -2.36 -38.84
C ARG A 457 33.65 -3.14 -37.56
N GLY A 458 33.38 -4.44 -37.58
CA GLY A 458 33.47 -5.32 -36.42
C GLY A 458 32.11 -5.69 -35.86
N VAL A 459 32.02 -5.81 -34.53
CA VAL A 459 30.78 -6.24 -33.86
C VAL A 459 29.83 -5.06 -33.72
N ILE A 460 28.59 -5.24 -34.19
CA ILE A 460 27.48 -4.31 -34.00
C ILE A 460 26.35 -5.05 -33.30
N TYR A 461 25.75 -4.43 -32.30
CA TYR A 461 24.52 -4.90 -31.68
C TYR A 461 23.33 -4.26 -32.36
N TYR A 462 22.25 -5.02 -32.55
CA TYR A 462 21.00 -4.50 -33.08
C TYR A 462 19.82 -5.04 -32.29
N GLU A 463 18.83 -4.19 -32.13
CA GLU A 463 17.73 -4.39 -31.22
C GLU A 463 16.43 -3.97 -31.89
N LEU A 464 15.43 -4.83 -31.80
CA LEU A 464 14.07 -4.54 -32.24
C LEU A 464 13.24 -4.16 -31.02
N ASN A 465 12.76 -2.92 -31.02
CA ASN A 465 11.90 -2.37 -29.99
C ASN A 465 10.49 -2.20 -30.53
N THR A 466 9.53 -2.78 -29.82
CA THR A 466 8.10 -2.70 -30.11
C THR A 466 7.36 -2.43 -28.81
N ILE A 467 6.10 -2.02 -28.89
CA ILE A 467 5.25 -1.90 -27.71
C ILE A 467 5.11 -3.22 -26.94
N ASN A 468 5.13 -4.35 -27.66
CA ASN A 468 4.96 -5.70 -27.09
C ASN A 468 6.26 -6.31 -26.56
N GLY A 469 7.40 -5.61 -26.68
CA GLY A 469 8.67 -6.08 -26.18
C GLY A 469 9.88 -5.68 -27.00
N LYS A 470 11.04 -6.03 -26.44
CA LYS A 470 12.37 -5.69 -26.94
C LYS A 470 13.20 -6.96 -27.07
N VAL A 471 13.84 -7.14 -28.22
CA VAL A 471 14.68 -8.32 -28.52
C VAL A 471 15.98 -7.88 -29.20
N GLY A 472 17.11 -8.34 -28.70
CA GLY A 472 18.45 -7.98 -29.19
C GLY A 472 19.22 -9.12 -29.85
N ARG A 473 20.14 -8.77 -30.75
CA ARG A 473 21.09 -9.68 -31.41
C ARG A 473 22.40 -8.94 -31.70
N LYS A 474 23.44 -9.68 -32.11
CA LYS A 474 24.70 -9.11 -32.60
C LYS A 474 24.97 -9.54 -34.03
N MET A 475 25.63 -8.70 -34.80
CA MET A 475 26.14 -9.00 -36.14
C MET A 475 27.61 -8.62 -36.25
N ILE A 476 28.29 -9.24 -37.21
CA ILE A 476 29.69 -8.93 -37.53
C ILE A 476 29.72 -8.33 -38.94
N ILE A 477 30.31 -7.14 -39.04
CA ILE A 477 30.55 -6.44 -40.30
C ILE A 477 32.03 -6.51 -40.65
N GLN A 478 32.36 -6.87 -41.91
CA GLN A 478 33.73 -7.04 -42.40
C GLN A 478 34.20 -5.95 -43.34
#